data_AF-A0A4P5RLF1-F1
#
_entry.id   AF-A0A4P5RLF1-F1
#
_cell.length_a   1.000
_cell.length_b   1.000
_cell.length_c   1.000
_cell.angle_alpha   90.00
_cell.angle_beta   90.00
_cell.angle_gamma   90.00
#
_symmetry.space_group_name_H-M   'P 1'
#
loop_
_entity.id
_entity.type
_entity.pdbx_description
1 polymer ?
#
loop_
_entity_poly.entity_id
_entity_poly.type
_entity_poly.pdbx_seq_one_letter_code
_entity_poly.pdbx_strand_id
1 'polypeptide(L)'
;MSYSMIAVIALFIAIVLDLFVIKSKLIARKVFWTSYAIILPFQLLTNWWLTSRNIVMYNEATIFGLRIASAPIEDLLFGFSLVLSVLSMWIFWGRRAPSDER
;
A
#
# COMPACT_ATOMS: atom_id res chain seq x y z
N MET A 1 -10.52 10.08 14.44
CA MET A 1 -9.90 8.78 14.15
C MET A 1 -8.41 9.00 14.01
N SER A 2 -7.55 8.19 14.65
CA SER A 2 -6.12 8.34 14.43
C SER A 2 -5.78 7.94 12.99
N TYR A 3 -4.74 8.56 12.42
CA TYR A 3 -4.23 8.21 11.10
C TYR A 3 -3.89 6.71 11.02
N SER A 4 -3.33 6.16 12.09
CA SER A 4 -3.03 4.74 12.21
C SER A 4 -4.25 3.84 12.06
N MET A 5 -5.40 4.25 12.61
CA MET A 5 -6.64 3.51 12.49
C MET A 5 -7.13 3.45 11.03
N ILE A 6 -6.98 4.56 10.29
CA ILE A 6 -7.32 4.61 8.86
C ILE A 6 -6.40 3.70 8.04
N ALA A 7 -5.09 3.73 8.30
CA ALA A 7 -4.13 2.88 7.61
C ALA A 7 -4.40 1.38 7.83
N VAL A 8 -4.71 0.99 9.07
CA VAL A 8 -5.07 -0.40 9.40
C VAL A 8 -6.38 -0.80 8.72
N ILE A 9 -7.41 0.04 8.76
CA ILE A 9 -8.69 -0.22 8.08
C ILE A 9 -8.47 -0.37 6.57
N ALA A 10 -7.69 0.52 5.96
CA ALA A 10 -7.38 0.47 4.53
C ALA A 10 -6.65 -0.83 4.15
N LEU A 11 -5.70 -1.29 4.98
CA LEU A 11 -5.04 -2.58 4.80
C LEU A 11 -6.02 -3.75 4.82
N PHE A 12 -6.90 -3.80 5.83
CA PHE A 12 -7.91 -4.86 5.92
C PHE A 12 -8.85 -4.84 4.72
N ILE A 13 -9.33 -3.67 4.31
CA ILE A 13 -10.18 -3.51 3.13
C ILE A 13 -9.46 -4.02 1.87
N ALA A 14 -8.20 -3.64 1.67
CA ALA A 14 -7.42 -4.06 0.50
C ALA A 14 -7.23 -5.59 0.44
N ILE A 15 -6.94 -6.23 1.58
CA ILE A 15 -6.81 -7.69 1.67
C ILE A 15 -8.14 -8.37 1.37
N VAL A 16 -9.24 -7.89 1.96
CA VAL A 16 -10.59 -8.45 1.72
C VAL A 16 -10.98 -8.30 0.25
N LEU A 17 -10.68 -7.15 -0.34
CA LEU A 17 -10.98 -6.84 -1.73
C LEU A 17 -10.18 -7.75 -2.69
N ASP A 18 -8.88 -7.98 -2.44
CA ASP A 18 -8.05 -8.89 -3.24
C ASP A 18 -8.49 -10.36 -3.12
N LEU A 19 -8.75 -10.83 -1.90
CA LEU A 19 -8.99 -12.25 -1.63
C LEU A 19 -10.43 -12.70 -1.87
N PHE A 20 -11.42 -11.89 -1.45
CA PHE A 20 -12.82 -12.30 -1.41
C PHE A 20 -13.68 -11.65 -2.51
N VAL A 21 -13.43 -10.38 -2.84
CA VAL A 21 -14.25 -9.64 -3.82
C VAL A 21 -13.75 -9.91 -5.25
N ILE A 22 -12.51 -9.50 -5.54
CA ILE A 22 -11.91 -9.64 -6.88
C ILE A 22 -11.35 -11.05 -7.10
N LYS A 23 -10.97 -11.72 -6.00
CA LYS A 23 -10.38 -13.07 -6.00
C LYS A 23 -9.15 -13.15 -6.93
N SER A 24 -8.39 -12.06 -7.03
CA SER A 24 -7.13 -12.00 -7.79
C SER A 24 -6.04 -12.82 -7.10
N LYS A 25 -6.12 -12.95 -5.76
CA LYS A 25 -5.14 -13.66 -4.91
C LYS A 25 -3.72 -13.17 -5.18
N LEU A 26 -3.55 -11.86 -5.38
CA LEU A 26 -2.24 -11.26 -5.67
C LEU A 26 -1.27 -11.47 -4.50
N ILE A 27 -1.76 -11.36 -3.26
CA ILE A 27 -0.96 -11.61 -2.06
C ILE A 27 -0.36 -13.03 -2.06
N ALA A 28 -1.01 -14.01 -2.67
CA ALA A 28 -0.51 -15.38 -2.71
C ALA A 28 0.56 -15.61 -3.81
N ARG A 29 0.83 -14.63 -4.67
CA ARG A 29 1.73 -14.78 -5.81
C ARG A 29 3.14 -14.27 -5.49
N LYS A 30 4.16 -15.08 -5.77
CA LYS A 30 5.58 -14.68 -5.59
C LYS A 30 5.94 -13.42 -6.38
N VAL A 31 5.41 -13.26 -7.59
CA VAL A 31 5.68 -12.09 -8.46
C VAL A 31 5.29 -10.78 -7.78
N PHE A 32 4.16 -10.75 -7.06
CA PHE A 32 3.71 -9.56 -6.32
C PHE A 32 4.73 -9.17 -5.26
N TRP A 33 5.23 -10.14 -4.48
CA TRP A 33 6.24 -9.89 -3.45
C TRP A 33 7.58 -9.47 -4.03
N THR A 34 8.00 -10.02 -5.17
CA THR A 34 9.22 -9.59 -5.85
C THR A 34 9.11 -8.13 -6.32
N SER A 35 7.99 -7.74 -6.94
CA SER A 35 7.77 -6.35 -7.33
C SER A 35 7.66 -5.41 -6.12
N TYR A 36 6.97 -5.84 -5.06
CA TYR A 36 6.84 -5.04 -3.84
C TYR A 36 8.17 -4.86 -3.11
N ALA A 37 9.05 -5.87 -3.13
CA ALA A 37 10.40 -5.77 -2.58
C ALA A 37 11.26 -4.70 -3.26
N ILE A 38 10.99 -4.39 -4.53
CA ILE A 38 11.63 -3.27 -5.23
C ILE A 38 11.01 -1.94 -4.77
N ILE A 39 9.69 -1.87 -4.61
CA ILE A 39 8.98 -0.63 -4.21
C ILE A 39 9.36 -0.20 -2.78
N LEU A 40 9.49 -1.16 -1.86
CA LEU A 40 9.73 -0.92 -0.44
C LEU A 40 10.96 -0.03 -0.13
N PRO A 41 12.18 -0.28 -0.66
CA PRO A 41 13.32 0.59 -0.42
C PRO A 41 13.13 1.99 -1.02
N PHE A 42 12.48 2.13 -2.17
CA PHE A 42 12.16 3.45 -2.73
C PHE A 42 11.17 4.20 -1.85
N GLN A 43 10.14 3.51 -1.34
CA GLN A 43 9.15 4.09 -0.43
C GLN A 43 9.80 4.58 0.87
N LEU A 44 10.74 3.82 1.42
CA LEU A 44 11.52 4.25 2.59
C LEU A 44 12.44 5.42 2.27
N LEU A 45 13.13 5.39 1.12
CA LEU A 45 14.06 6.45 0.73
C LEU A 45 13.35 7.78 0.49
N THR A 46 12.21 7.76 -0.21
CA THR A 46 11.42 8.97 -0.48
C THR A 46 10.78 9.52 0.80
N ASN A 47 10.22 8.66 1.65
CA ASN A 47 9.66 9.08 2.93
C ASN A 47 10.75 9.67 3.84
N TRP A 48 11.92 9.05 3.90
CA TRP A 48 13.06 9.58 4.65
C TRP A 48 13.51 10.93 4.10
N TRP A 49 13.61 11.08 2.78
CA TRP A 49 13.99 12.33 2.12
C TRP A 49 12.98 13.47 2.40
N LEU A 50 11.68 13.18 2.30
CA LEU A 50 10.61 14.15 2.55
C LEU A 50 10.56 14.60 4.02
N THR A 51 10.78 13.65 4.94
CA THR A 51 10.81 13.93 6.39
C THR A 51 12.05 14.75 6.75
N SER A 52 13.22 14.43 6.17
CA SER A 52 14.48 15.16 6.39
C SER A 52 14.41 16.63 5.94
N ARG A 53 13.55 16.94 4.96
CA ARG A 53 13.31 18.31 4.46
C ARG A 53 12.24 19.08 5.25
N ASN A 54 11.64 18.52 6.31
CA ASN A 54 10.50 19.08 7.04
C ASN A 54 9.29 19.43 6.14
N ILE A 55 9.17 18.81 4.96
CA ILE A 55 8.07 19.07 4.02
C ILE A 55 6.81 18.30 4.46
N VAL A 56 7.00 17.11 5.05
CA VAL A 56 5.94 16.30 5.64
C VAL A 56 6.24 16.12 7.12
N MET A 57 5.59 16.92 7.95
CA MET A 57 5.71 16.87 9.40
C MET A 57 4.51 16.12 9.97
N TYR A 58 4.74 14.91 10.49
CA TYR A 58 3.69 14.15 11.16
C TYR A 58 3.57 14.57 12.64
N ASN A 59 2.37 14.91 13.06
CA ASN A 59 2.10 15.33 14.44
C ASN A 59 2.17 14.13 15.40
N GLU A 60 3.09 14.20 16.36
CA GLU A 60 3.42 13.14 17.32
C GLU A 60 2.24 12.69 18.19
N ALA A 61 1.19 13.52 18.30
CA ALA A 61 -0.03 13.21 19.05
C ALA A 61 -0.97 12.19 18.38
N THR A 62 -0.68 11.72 17.15
CA THR A 62 -1.63 10.92 16.34
C THR A 62 -1.10 9.55 15.88
N ILE A 63 0.11 9.17 16.30
CA ILE A 63 0.86 8.05 15.73
C ILE A 63 1.26 7.10 16.87
N PHE A 64 1.17 5.79 16.65
CA PHE A 64 1.81 4.84 17.56
C PHE A 64 3.33 5.02 17.42
N GLY A 65 4.05 5.27 18.51
CA GLY A 65 5.46 5.71 18.52
C GLY A 65 6.52 4.79 17.90
N LEU A 66 6.18 3.86 17.01
CA LEU A 66 7.10 3.03 16.25
C LEU A 66 7.47 3.71 14.91
N ARG A 67 8.60 4.41 14.91
CA ARG A 67 9.21 4.97 13.69
C ARG A 67 10.21 3.98 13.12
N ILE A 68 10.03 3.57 11.86
CA ILE A 68 11.07 2.84 11.11
C ILE A 68 11.66 3.84 10.12
N ALA A 69 12.96 4.09 10.20
CA ALA A 69 13.68 5.03 9.34
C ALA A 69 13.07 6.45 9.29
N SER A 70 12.65 6.99 10.44
CA SER A 70 11.99 8.31 10.59
C SER A 70 10.59 8.44 10.00
N ALA A 71 10.03 7.41 9.36
CA ALA A 71 8.66 7.38 8.89
C ALA A 71 7.72 6.58 9.83
N PRO A 72 6.45 6.98 9.97
CA PRO A 72 5.43 6.15 10.62
C PRO A 72 5.30 4.79 9.93
N ILE A 73 5.26 3.69 10.69
CA ILE A 73 5.05 2.35 10.10
C ILE A 73 3.72 2.27 9.34
N GLU A 74 2.79 3.15 9.67
CA GLU A 74 1.46 3.25 9.08
C GLU A 74 1.50 3.69 7.61
N ASP A 75 2.50 4.47 7.18
CA ASP A 75 2.69 4.81 5.76
C ASP A 75 3.08 3.60 4.92
N LEU A 76 3.82 2.65 5.52
CA LEU A 76 4.15 1.40 4.85
C LEU A 76 2.91 0.54 4.65
N LEU A 77 2.06 0.45 5.68
CA LEU A 77 0.79 -0.28 5.62
C LEU A 77 -0.16 0.37 4.62
N PHE A 78 -0.26 1.70 4.64
CA PHE A 78 -1.10 2.43 3.70
C PHE A 78 -0.60 2.29 2.26
N GLY A 79 0.70 2.48 2.02
CA GLY A 79 1.30 2.28 0.69
C GLY A 79 1.13 0.85 0.18
N PHE A 80 1.27 -0.17 1.03
CA PHE A 80 0.96 -1.55 0.68
C PHE A 80 -0.50 -1.72 0.28
N SER A 81 -1.43 -1.19 1.08
CA SER A 81 -2.87 -1.28 0.82
C SER A 81 -3.26 -0.62 -0.52
N LEU A 82 -2.61 0.49 -0.86
CA LEU A 82 -2.81 1.22 -2.10
C LEU A 82 -2.33 0.38 -3.30
N VAL A 83 -1.09 -0.11 -3.26
CA VAL A 83 -0.51 -0.93 -4.34
C VAL A 83 -1.36 -2.17 -4.57
N LEU A 84 -1.74 -2.88 -3.51
CA LEU A 84 -2.58 -4.07 -3.62
C LEU A 84 -3.94 -3.73 -4.25
N SER A 85 -4.63 -2.71 -3.74
CA SER A 85 -5.96 -2.32 -4.22
C SER A 85 -5.94 -1.93 -5.70
N VAL A 86 -4.96 -1.11 -6.11
CA VAL A 86 -4.81 -0.66 -7.50
C VAL A 86 -4.56 -1.84 -8.43
N LEU A 87 -3.67 -2.77 -8.06
CA LEU A 87 -3.39 -3.95 -8.88
C LEU A 87 -4.59 -4.92 -8.94
N SER A 88 -5.30 -5.12 -7.83
CA SER A 88 -6.51 -5.95 -7.83
C SER A 88 -7.58 -5.32 -8.72
N MET A 89 -7.81 -4.00 -8.63
CA MET A 89 -8.73 -3.27 -9.51
C MET A 89 -8.31 -3.33 -10.98
N TRP A 90 -7.02 -3.19 -11.28
CA TRP A 90 -6.48 -3.34 -12.63
C TRP A 90 -6.81 -4.70 -13.23
N ILE A 91 -6.60 -5.79 -12.48
CA ILE A 91 -6.95 -7.14 -12.93
C ILE A 91 -8.45 -7.28 -13.15
N PHE A 92 -9.27 -6.71 -12.26
CA PHE A 92 -10.72 -6.79 -12.36
C PHE A 92 -11.27 -6.11 -13.61
N TRP A 93 -10.82 -4.89 -13.91
CA TRP A 93 -11.23 -4.19 -15.13
C TRP A 93 -10.57 -4.76 -16.39
N GLY A 94 -9.32 -5.22 -16.31
CA GLY A 94 -8.64 -5.89 -17.42
C GLY A 94 -9.35 -7.17 -17.88
N ARG A 95 -10.03 -7.89 -16.98
CA ARG A 95 -10.88 -9.04 -17.32
C ARG A 95 -12.19 -8.67 -18.05
N ARG A 96 -12.63 -7.42 -17.93
CA ARG A 96 -13.88 -6.91 -18.52
C ARG A 96 -13.63 -6.13 -19.81
N ALA A 97 -12.38 -5.82 -20.14
CA ALA A 97 -12.07 -5.27 -21.45
C ALA A 97 -12.55 -6.26 -22.51
N PRO A 98 -13.35 -5.83 -23.51
CA PRO A 98 -13.65 -6.67 -24.65
C PRO A 98 -12.32 -7.16 -25.21
N SER A 99 -12.24 -8.44 -25.55
CA SER A 99 -11.12 -8.95 -26.34
C SER A 99 -11.06 -8.11 -27.61
N ASP A 100 -10.13 -7.16 -27.66
CA ASP A 100 -9.76 -6.48 -28.90
C ASP A 100 -9.17 -7.59 -29.77
N GLU A 101 -10.03 -8.12 -30.63
CA GLU A 101 -9.76 -9.19 -31.58
C GLU A 101 -8.66 -8.68 -32.51
N ARG A 102 -7.44 -9.16 -32.27
CA ARG A 102 -6.28 -8.96 -33.14
C ARG A 102 -5.76 -10.32 -33.58
#